data_AF-A0AAE3QL16-F1
#
_entry.id   AF-A0AAE3QL16-F1
#
_cell.length_a   1.000
_cell.length_b   1.000
_cell.length_c   1.000
_cell.angle_alpha   90.00
_cell.angle_beta   90.00
_cell.angle_gamma   90.00
#
_symmetry.space_group_name_H-M   'P 1'
#
loop_
_entity.id
_entity.type
_entity.pdbx_description
1 polymer ?
#
loop_
_entity_poly.entity_id
_entity_poly.type
_entity_poly.pdbx_seq_one_letter_code
_entity_poly.pdbx_strand_id
1 'polypeptide(L)'
;MRLKSIKSDTPLAKLFNAFMNSLSIIDITHDPIYYSMKVHNASIDREKVDTESIYDAYTRFERHYQLAILSNGLRQFHSATLEVEKHLIKYFDEYTADWKAYATQERMLSIEEFGGDDKDYNEDGSIRYKEDWESIKSYTLHSNLSSYIGGNYHEEGKNCEVRGEGLGTSRAQDYADFLLMVRNESDFSPFKFLAKQGIDLQPYRQNESGDMEPMTLADTVEAEMNTDIRNESIADLFSEAIETGFQVRELFESLSLDQDHKEEYSQMLQFVQQIKTVTFGFLH
;
A
#
# COMPACT_ATOMS: atom_id res chain seq x y z
N MET A 1 11.52 -16.15 -0.65
CA MET A 1 11.94 -14.76 -0.32
C MET A 1 10.87 -14.18 0.60
N ARG A 2 11.19 -13.71 1.81
CA ARG A 2 10.16 -13.08 2.68
C ARG A 2 9.78 -11.73 2.08
N LEU A 3 8.50 -11.51 1.80
CA LEU A 3 7.98 -10.21 1.40
C LEU A 3 8.39 -9.20 2.48
N LYS A 4 8.99 -8.08 2.06
CA LYS A 4 9.54 -7.12 3.03
C LYS A 4 8.36 -6.45 3.73
N SER A 5 8.37 -6.41 5.06
CA SER A 5 7.38 -5.66 5.83
C SER A 5 7.61 -4.15 5.73
N ILE A 6 6.52 -3.39 5.85
CA ILE A 6 6.55 -1.94 6.03
C ILE A 6 7.06 -1.68 7.46
N LYS A 7 8.20 -0.99 7.59
CA LYS A 7 8.83 -0.67 8.88
C LYS A 7 8.22 0.59 9.48
N SER A 8 6.99 0.48 9.96
CA SER A 8 6.27 1.58 10.61
C SER A 8 5.27 1.00 11.62
N ASP A 9 5.06 1.70 12.73
CA ASP A 9 4.13 1.29 13.78
C ASP A 9 2.70 1.82 13.56
N THR A 10 2.44 2.50 12.44
CA THR A 10 1.11 3.03 12.14
C THR A 10 0.08 1.90 11.94
N PRO A 11 -1.20 2.13 12.30
CA PRO A 11 -2.26 1.12 12.08
C PRO A 11 -2.35 0.65 10.63
N LEU A 12 -2.25 1.56 9.66
CA LEU A 12 -2.21 1.23 8.24
C LEU A 12 -1.05 0.28 7.87
N ALA A 13 0.15 0.50 8.43
CA ALA A 13 1.29 -0.40 8.18
C ALA A 13 1.04 -1.79 8.79
N LYS A 14 0.41 -1.86 9.96
CA LYS A 14 0.03 -3.13 10.60
C LYS A 14 -1.01 -3.88 9.77
N LEU A 15 -2.03 -3.18 9.25
CA LEU A 15 -3.03 -3.74 8.34
C LEU A 15 -2.38 -4.32 7.08
N PHE A 16 -1.56 -3.55 6.37
CA PHE A 16 -0.88 -4.01 5.16
C PHE A 16 0.09 -5.17 5.45
N ASN A 17 0.81 -5.13 6.56
CA ASN A 17 1.67 -6.24 6.96
C ASN A 17 0.86 -7.50 7.29
N ALA A 18 -0.31 -7.37 7.93
CA ALA A 18 -1.20 -8.50 8.21
C ALA A 18 -1.76 -9.11 6.91
N PHE A 19 -2.25 -8.28 5.99
CA PHE A 19 -2.72 -8.69 4.67
C PHE A 19 -1.63 -9.45 3.89
N MET A 20 -0.42 -8.89 3.83
CA MET A 20 0.73 -9.54 3.15
C MET A 20 1.18 -10.82 3.86
N ASN A 21 1.04 -10.91 5.17
CA ASN A 21 1.37 -12.11 5.93
C ASN A 21 0.39 -13.26 5.61
N SER A 22 -0.91 -12.98 5.55
CA SER A 22 -1.92 -13.95 5.11
C SER A 22 -1.61 -14.48 3.71
N LEU A 23 -1.27 -13.61 2.75
CA LEU A 23 -0.86 -14.04 1.41
C LEU A 23 0.44 -14.85 1.39
N SER A 24 1.40 -14.52 2.26
CA SER A 24 2.67 -15.25 2.36
C SER A 24 2.47 -16.68 2.88
N ILE A 25 1.51 -16.89 3.79
CA ILE A 25 1.19 -18.23 4.30
C ILE A 25 0.69 -19.10 3.15
N ILE A 26 -0.18 -18.57 2.29
CA ILE A 26 -0.71 -19.27 1.12
C ILE A 26 0.39 -19.57 0.09
N ASP A 27 1.34 -18.64 -0.13
CA ASP A 27 2.50 -18.85 -1.00
C ASP A 27 3.39 -19.99 -0.48
N ILE A 28 3.60 -20.09 0.84
CA ILE A 28 4.40 -21.14 1.47
C ILE A 28 3.70 -22.51 1.41
N THR A 29 2.39 -22.58 1.62
CA THR A 29 1.67 -23.86 1.72
C THR A 29 1.24 -24.44 0.39
N HIS A 30 1.01 -23.60 -0.62
CA HIS A 30 0.61 -24.05 -1.95
C HIS A 30 1.78 -24.15 -2.93
N ASP A 31 2.74 -23.21 -2.91
CA ASP A 31 3.72 -23.05 -4.01
C ASP A 31 5.12 -22.59 -3.55
N PRO A 32 5.95 -23.47 -2.95
CA PRO A 32 7.27 -23.07 -2.47
C PRO A 32 8.21 -22.62 -3.62
N ILE A 33 8.64 -21.34 -3.59
CA ILE A 33 9.56 -20.68 -4.55
C ILE A 33 10.81 -21.51 -4.90
N TYR A 34 11.29 -22.34 -3.97
CA TYR A 34 12.45 -23.19 -4.19
C TYR A 34 12.28 -24.13 -5.40
N TYR A 35 11.06 -24.65 -5.63
CA TYR A 35 10.78 -25.52 -6.76
C TYR A 35 10.75 -24.76 -8.08
N SER A 36 10.15 -23.57 -8.13
CA SER A 36 10.05 -22.78 -9.37
C SER A 36 11.40 -22.21 -9.82
N MET A 37 12.24 -21.72 -8.91
CA MET A 37 13.60 -21.25 -9.26
C MET A 37 14.51 -22.40 -9.72
N LYS A 38 14.40 -23.58 -9.10
CA LYS A 38 15.19 -24.76 -9.51
C LYS A 38 14.81 -25.23 -10.92
N VAL A 39 13.51 -25.26 -11.24
CA VAL A 39 13.02 -25.63 -12.57
C VAL A 39 13.35 -24.57 -13.62
N HIS A 40 13.24 -23.27 -13.28
CA HIS A 40 13.65 -22.18 -14.17
C HIS A 40 15.13 -22.24 -14.51
N ASN A 41 16.01 -22.41 -13.51
CA ASN A 41 17.45 -22.53 -13.73
C ASN A 41 17.79 -23.77 -14.58
N ALA A 42 17.16 -24.93 -14.30
CA ALA A 42 17.35 -26.15 -15.11
C ALA A 42 16.87 -25.97 -16.56
N SER A 43 15.82 -25.16 -16.80
CA SER A 43 15.34 -24.84 -18.15
C SER A 43 16.30 -23.92 -18.93
N ILE A 44 16.98 -22.99 -18.24
CA ILE A 44 18.01 -22.13 -18.81
C ILE A 44 19.26 -22.96 -19.16
N ASP A 45 19.61 -23.93 -18.31
CA ASP A 45 20.77 -24.82 -18.47
C ASP A 45 20.59 -25.89 -19.56
N ARG A 46 19.45 -25.89 -20.29
CA ARG A 46 19.10 -26.84 -21.36
C ARG A 46 19.11 -28.30 -20.91
N GLU A 47 18.92 -28.57 -19.63
CA GLU A 47 18.60 -29.92 -19.18
C GLU A 47 17.24 -30.34 -19.78
N LYS A 48 17.02 -31.65 -19.99
CA LYS A 48 15.71 -32.14 -20.44
C LYS A 48 14.68 -31.94 -19.32
N VAL A 49 14.09 -30.76 -19.29
CA VAL A 49 13.01 -30.39 -18.39
C VAL A 49 11.69 -30.65 -19.13
N ASP A 50 10.78 -31.40 -18.50
CA ASP A 50 9.46 -31.69 -19.08
C ASP A 50 8.67 -30.39 -19.28
N THR A 51 8.03 -30.22 -20.43
CA THR A 51 7.26 -29.03 -20.81
C THR A 51 6.14 -28.70 -19.81
N GLU A 52 5.51 -29.70 -19.19
CA GLU A 52 4.53 -29.47 -18.11
C GLU A 52 5.19 -28.81 -16.88
N SER A 53 6.42 -29.21 -16.55
CA SER A 53 7.14 -28.61 -15.42
C SER A 53 7.59 -27.16 -15.68
N ILE A 54 7.82 -26.78 -16.94
CA ILE A 54 8.14 -25.39 -17.33
C ILE A 54 6.91 -24.50 -17.19
N TYR A 55 5.74 -24.97 -17.63
CA TYR A 55 4.48 -24.23 -17.51
C TYR A 55 4.12 -24.01 -16.03
N ASP A 56 4.22 -25.07 -15.22
CA ASP A 56 4.04 -24.99 -13.76
C ASP A 56 5.03 -24.01 -13.10
N ALA A 57 6.30 -24.01 -13.53
CA ALA A 57 7.29 -23.08 -13.01
C ALA A 57 7.00 -21.61 -13.39
N TYR A 58 6.48 -21.37 -14.59
CA TYR A 58 6.14 -20.02 -15.07
C TYR A 58 4.96 -19.43 -14.30
N THR A 59 3.87 -20.19 -14.13
CA THR A 59 2.70 -19.79 -13.33
C THR A 59 3.10 -19.47 -11.88
N ARG A 60 4.02 -20.25 -11.31
CA ARG A 60 4.55 -20.00 -9.95
C ARG A 60 5.44 -18.76 -9.87
N PHE A 61 6.19 -18.45 -10.94
CA PHE A 61 6.99 -17.21 -11.02
C PHE A 61 6.09 -15.97 -11.12
N GLU A 62 5.02 -16.06 -11.91
CA GLU A 62 4.03 -14.99 -12.07
C GLU A 62 3.41 -14.59 -10.73
N ARG A 63 2.95 -15.56 -9.94
CA ARG A 63 2.39 -15.30 -8.60
C ARG A 63 3.37 -14.57 -7.69
N HIS A 64 4.63 -15.01 -7.69
CA HIS A 64 5.67 -14.36 -6.89
C HIS A 64 5.90 -12.90 -7.32
N TYR A 65 5.94 -12.66 -8.63
CA TYR A 65 6.08 -11.33 -9.20
C TYR A 65 4.89 -10.42 -8.83
N GLN A 66 3.67 -10.94 -8.91
CA GLN A 66 2.46 -10.23 -8.49
C GLN A 66 2.50 -9.82 -7.01
N LEU A 67 2.92 -10.72 -6.11
CA LEU A 67 3.08 -10.41 -4.68
C LEU A 67 4.18 -9.37 -4.41
N ALA A 68 5.25 -9.37 -5.21
CA ALA A 68 6.30 -8.35 -5.12
C ALA A 68 5.80 -6.98 -5.57
N ILE A 69 5.05 -6.91 -6.67
CA ILE A 69 4.39 -5.67 -7.13
C ILE A 69 3.43 -5.17 -6.06
N LEU A 70 2.55 -6.04 -5.54
CA LEU A 70 1.61 -5.70 -4.47
C LEU A 70 2.35 -5.12 -3.25
N SER A 71 3.42 -5.79 -2.80
CA SER A 71 4.21 -5.32 -1.66
C SER A 71 4.79 -3.92 -1.89
N ASN A 72 5.25 -3.63 -3.10
CA ASN A 72 5.77 -2.31 -3.46
C ASN A 72 4.65 -1.26 -3.53
N GLY A 73 3.51 -1.60 -4.13
CA GLY A 73 2.38 -0.68 -4.22
C GLY A 73 1.81 -0.31 -2.85
N LEU A 74 1.71 -1.27 -1.92
CA LEU A 74 1.27 -0.98 -0.55
C LEU A 74 2.25 -0.10 0.23
N ARG A 75 3.56 -0.21 -0.05
CA ARG A 75 4.57 0.71 0.52
C ARG A 75 4.41 2.13 -0.02
N GLN A 76 4.19 2.25 -1.32
CA GLN A 76 3.99 3.55 -1.97
C GLN A 76 2.68 4.19 -1.49
N PHE A 77 1.59 3.42 -1.41
CA PHE A 77 0.33 3.88 -0.83
C PHE A 77 0.52 4.37 0.61
N HIS A 78 1.20 3.60 1.45
CA HIS A 78 1.48 3.98 2.84
C HIS A 78 2.30 5.28 2.91
N SER A 79 3.39 5.38 2.13
CA SER A 79 4.24 6.57 2.08
C SER A 79 3.47 7.80 1.58
N ALA A 80 2.69 7.65 0.50
CA ALA A 80 1.88 8.71 -0.06
C ALA A 80 0.83 9.21 0.94
N THR A 81 0.18 8.29 1.66
CA THR A 81 -0.78 8.65 2.73
C THR A 81 -0.12 9.55 3.78
N LEU A 82 1.11 9.24 4.21
CA LEU A 82 1.83 10.02 5.22
C LEU A 82 2.29 11.39 4.69
N GLU A 83 2.80 11.47 3.46
CA GLU A 83 3.23 12.74 2.89
C GLU A 83 2.04 13.66 2.58
N VAL A 84 0.93 13.11 2.06
CA VAL A 84 -0.31 13.89 1.86
C VAL A 84 -0.81 14.47 3.19
N GLU A 85 -0.87 13.66 4.25
CA GLU A 85 -1.27 14.12 5.59
C GLU A 85 -0.37 15.28 6.06
N LYS A 86 0.95 15.11 5.94
CA LYS A 86 1.94 16.10 6.35
C LYS A 86 1.78 17.42 5.59
N HIS A 87 1.59 17.39 4.28
CA HIS A 87 1.36 18.59 3.48
C HIS A 87 0.05 19.29 3.84
N LEU A 88 -1.03 18.53 4.06
CA LEU A 88 -2.33 19.06 4.49
C LEU A 88 -2.25 19.68 5.89
N ILE A 89 -1.64 19.00 6.86
CA ILE A 89 -1.44 19.55 8.22
C ILE A 89 -0.61 20.82 8.16
N LYS A 90 0.51 20.82 7.44
CA LYS A 90 1.34 22.01 7.25
C LYS A 90 0.53 23.18 6.68
N TYR A 91 -0.28 22.92 5.66
CA TYR A 91 -1.16 23.93 5.05
C TYR A 91 -2.16 24.54 6.06
N PHE A 92 -2.80 23.71 6.88
CA PHE A 92 -3.78 24.19 7.86
C PHE A 92 -3.13 24.85 9.09
N ASP A 93 -2.07 24.27 9.63
CA ASP A 93 -1.49 24.70 10.91
C ASP A 93 -0.52 25.89 10.75
N GLU A 94 0.34 25.87 9.73
CA GLU A 94 1.37 26.90 9.55
C GLU A 94 0.85 28.09 8.72
N TYR A 95 0.00 27.83 7.73
CA TYR A 95 -0.48 28.84 6.79
C TYR A 95 -1.95 29.19 6.99
N THR A 96 -2.63 28.62 7.98
CA THR A 96 -4.05 28.89 8.30
C THR A 96 -5.01 28.68 7.12
N ALA A 97 -4.64 27.77 6.21
CA ALA A 97 -5.30 27.53 4.93
C ALA A 97 -5.29 28.74 3.97
N ASP A 98 -4.24 29.56 3.98
CA ASP A 98 -3.98 30.56 2.95
C ASP A 98 -3.10 29.95 1.84
N TRP A 99 -3.73 29.61 0.72
CA TRP A 99 -3.04 28.98 -0.42
C TRP A 99 -1.98 29.88 -1.07
N LYS A 100 -2.16 31.20 -1.06
CA LYS A 100 -1.17 32.13 -1.62
C LYS A 100 0.04 32.24 -0.73
N ALA A 101 -0.18 32.35 0.59
CA ALA A 101 0.90 32.35 1.56
C ALA A 101 1.70 31.04 1.50
N TYR A 102 1.01 29.89 1.46
CA TYR A 102 1.63 28.59 1.29
C TYR A 102 2.47 28.54 0.00
N ALA A 103 1.89 28.83 -1.16
CA ALA A 103 2.58 28.70 -2.44
C ALA A 103 3.78 29.65 -2.58
N THR A 104 3.65 30.87 -2.05
CA THR A 104 4.73 31.85 -2.03
C THR A 104 5.89 31.38 -1.17
N GLN A 105 5.61 30.81 0.01
CA GLN A 105 6.64 30.30 0.91
C GLN A 105 7.30 29.03 0.36
N GLU A 106 6.53 28.09 -0.19
CA GLU A 106 7.06 26.88 -0.82
C GLU A 106 7.97 27.21 -2.01
N ARG A 107 7.61 28.24 -2.81
CA ARG A 107 8.49 28.76 -3.86
C ARG A 107 9.84 29.23 -3.28
N MET A 108 9.80 30.03 -2.22
CA MET A 108 11.02 30.56 -1.61
C MET A 108 11.90 29.43 -1.07
N LEU A 109 11.32 28.45 -0.37
CA LEU A 109 12.03 27.28 0.14
C LEU A 109 12.62 26.44 -0.99
N SER A 110 11.89 26.23 -2.08
CA SER A 110 12.38 25.48 -3.23
C SER A 110 13.58 26.17 -3.90
N ILE A 111 13.55 27.49 -4.06
CA ILE A 111 14.66 28.25 -4.63
C ILE A 111 15.87 28.23 -3.68
N GLU A 112 15.65 28.31 -2.37
CA GLU A 112 16.70 28.22 -1.36
C GLU A 112 17.40 26.85 -1.39
N GLU A 113 16.64 25.75 -1.53
CA GLU A 113 17.17 24.40 -1.52
C GLU A 113 17.81 23.97 -2.84
N PHE A 114 17.17 24.30 -3.97
CA PHE A 114 17.54 23.77 -5.29
C PHE A 114 18.11 24.82 -6.25
N GLY A 115 18.13 26.09 -5.87
CA GLY A 115 18.49 27.20 -6.73
C GLY A 115 17.31 27.69 -7.59
N GLY A 116 17.51 28.83 -8.26
CA GLY A 116 16.51 29.48 -9.10
C GLY A 116 17.17 30.20 -10.27
N ASP A 117 16.37 30.84 -11.12
CA ASP A 117 16.89 31.63 -12.23
C ASP A 117 17.39 33.00 -11.74
N ASP A 118 18.23 33.70 -12.52
CA ASP A 118 18.67 35.08 -12.21
C ASP A 118 17.49 36.04 -11.91
N LYS A 119 16.34 35.82 -12.56
CA LYS A 119 15.11 36.60 -12.36
C LYS A 119 14.44 36.38 -10.99
N ASP A 120 14.90 35.39 -10.24
CA ASP A 120 14.39 35.01 -8.92
C ASP A 120 15.19 35.63 -7.79
N TYR A 121 16.31 36.30 -8.08
CA TYR A 121 17.17 36.94 -7.08
C TYR A 121 17.21 38.46 -7.24
N ASN A 122 17.22 39.17 -6.13
CA ASN A 122 17.58 40.58 -6.06
C ASN A 122 19.07 40.78 -6.38
N GLU A 123 19.50 42.01 -6.64
CA GLU A 123 20.91 42.33 -6.91
C GLU A 123 21.86 41.97 -5.75
N ASP A 124 21.33 41.92 -4.53
CA ASP A 124 22.07 41.54 -3.32
C ASP A 124 22.15 40.01 -3.11
N GLY A 125 21.56 39.22 -4.01
CA GLY A 125 21.51 37.76 -3.94
C GLY A 125 20.38 37.20 -3.07
N SER A 126 19.52 38.04 -2.47
CA SER A 126 18.34 37.56 -1.74
C SER A 126 17.23 37.10 -2.70
N ILE A 127 16.43 36.11 -2.29
CA ILE A 127 15.31 35.60 -3.10
C ILE A 127 14.22 36.67 -3.21
N ARG A 128 13.76 36.95 -4.43
CA ARG A 128 12.63 37.85 -4.71
C ARG A 128 11.33 37.24 -4.23
N TYR A 129 10.59 38.03 -3.44
CA TYR A 129 9.19 37.77 -3.14
C TYR A 129 8.34 37.95 -4.42
N LYS A 130 7.55 36.94 -4.77
CA LYS A 130 6.62 36.95 -5.89
C LYS A 130 5.34 36.20 -5.49
N GLU A 131 4.19 36.82 -5.74
CA GLU A 131 2.86 36.27 -5.43
C GLU A 131 1.94 36.23 -6.67
N ASP A 132 2.46 36.59 -7.84
CA ASP A 132 1.73 36.45 -9.10
C ASP A 132 1.55 34.97 -9.46
N TRP A 133 0.41 34.65 -10.04
CA TRP A 133 0.01 33.29 -10.40
C TRP A 133 1.10 32.54 -11.18
N GLU A 134 1.69 33.17 -12.20
CA GLU A 134 2.71 32.55 -13.05
C GLU A 134 3.95 32.12 -12.26
N SER A 135 4.31 32.87 -11.22
CA SER A 135 5.43 32.56 -10.36
C SER A 135 5.13 31.48 -9.31
N ILE A 136 3.89 31.39 -8.80
CA ILE A 136 3.55 30.50 -7.68
C ILE A 136 2.78 29.23 -8.05
N LYS A 137 2.25 29.12 -9.28
CA LYS A 137 1.36 28.02 -9.71
C LYS A 137 1.94 26.62 -9.51
N SER A 138 3.25 26.44 -9.65
CA SER A 138 3.95 25.16 -9.47
C SER A 138 4.21 24.79 -8.00
N TYR A 139 3.92 25.70 -7.08
CA TYR A 139 4.19 25.55 -5.65
C TYR A 139 2.90 25.52 -4.81
N THR A 140 1.75 25.47 -5.48
CA THR A 140 0.46 25.32 -4.80
C THR A 140 0.41 24.01 -4.04
N LEU A 141 -0.46 23.93 -3.02
CA LEU A 141 -0.72 22.68 -2.32
C LEU A 141 -1.12 21.58 -3.31
N HIS A 142 -1.97 21.89 -4.29
CA HIS A 142 -2.37 20.95 -5.33
C HIS A 142 -1.15 20.39 -6.09
N SER A 143 -0.24 21.25 -6.55
CA SER A 143 0.99 20.82 -7.22
C SER A 143 1.86 19.94 -6.33
N ASN A 144 2.05 20.29 -5.06
CA ASN A 144 2.84 19.47 -4.14
C ASN A 144 2.19 18.09 -3.91
N LEU A 145 0.86 18.03 -3.78
CA LEU A 145 0.11 16.80 -3.56
C LEU A 145 0.06 15.87 -4.79
N SER A 146 0.14 16.42 -6.01
CA SER A 146 0.10 15.64 -7.27
C SER A 146 1.12 14.49 -7.32
N SER A 147 2.27 14.66 -6.67
CA SER A 147 3.31 13.62 -6.62
C SER A 147 2.95 12.39 -5.81
N TYR A 148 1.94 12.50 -4.95
CA TYR A 148 1.49 11.43 -4.08
C TYR A 148 0.12 10.88 -4.48
N ILE A 149 -0.72 11.71 -5.13
CA ILE A 149 -2.10 11.39 -5.50
C ILE A 149 -2.20 11.17 -7.01
N GLY A 150 -2.75 10.03 -7.42
CA GLY A 150 -3.10 9.81 -8.83
C GLY A 150 -1.99 9.31 -9.76
N GLY A 151 -0.79 9.01 -9.27
CA GLY A 151 0.29 8.40 -10.09
C GLY A 151 0.89 9.42 -11.06
N ASN A 152 1.97 10.05 -10.66
CA ASN A 152 2.52 11.21 -11.35
C ASN A 152 3.17 10.84 -12.70
N TYR A 153 2.44 10.97 -13.81
CA TYR A 153 2.99 11.26 -15.14
C TYR A 153 1.91 11.92 -16.01
N HIS A 154 1.60 13.19 -15.74
CA HIS A 154 1.02 14.06 -16.75
C HIS A 154 2.16 14.63 -17.62
N GLU A 155 2.82 13.77 -18.40
CA GLU A 155 3.37 14.27 -19.67
C GLU A 155 2.15 14.66 -20.51
N GLU A 156 2.08 15.92 -20.94
CA GLU A 156 1.02 16.44 -21.81
C GLU A 156 0.58 15.40 -22.85
N GLY A 157 -0.60 14.81 -22.65
CA GLY A 157 -1.22 13.89 -23.62
C GLY A 157 -0.98 12.39 -23.44
N LYS A 158 -0.35 11.90 -22.37
CA LYS A 158 -0.26 10.46 -22.07
C LYS A 158 -0.81 10.10 -20.70
N ASN A 159 -2.02 9.54 -20.67
CA ASN A 159 -2.52 8.81 -19.51
C ASN A 159 -1.73 7.49 -19.40
N CYS A 160 -0.64 7.49 -18.64
CA CYS A 160 -0.07 6.24 -18.17
C CYS A 160 -0.95 5.75 -17.02
N GLU A 161 -1.61 4.60 -17.16
CA GLU A 161 -2.31 3.94 -16.05
C GLU A 161 -1.28 3.43 -15.04
N VAL A 162 -0.77 4.32 -14.19
CA VAL A 162 0.16 3.96 -13.12
C VAL A 162 -0.65 3.39 -11.96
N ARG A 163 -1.02 2.11 -12.04
CA ARG A 163 -1.76 1.41 -10.99
C ARG A 163 -0.83 1.01 -9.85
N GLY A 164 -1.22 1.33 -8.62
CA GLY A 164 -0.55 0.90 -7.40
C GLY A 164 0.59 1.80 -6.93
N GLU A 165 1.03 2.80 -7.71
CA GLU A 165 2.22 3.61 -7.36
C GLU A 165 1.90 4.97 -6.67
N GLY A 166 0.64 5.24 -6.38
CA GLY A 166 0.19 6.44 -5.66
C GLY A 166 -1.15 6.27 -4.94
N LEU A 167 -1.50 7.23 -4.08
CA LEU A 167 -2.77 7.25 -3.37
C LEU A 167 -3.94 7.38 -4.36
N GLY A 168 -4.89 6.44 -4.28
CA GLY A 168 -6.06 6.37 -5.17
C GLY A 168 -5.79 5.87 -6.59
N THR A 169 -4.62 5.29 -6.87
CA THR A 169 -4.31 4.72 -8.19
C THR A 169 -4.96 3.35 -8.46
N SER A 170 -5.49 2.70 -7.43
CA SER A 170 -6.17 1.41 -7.50
C SER A 170 -7.46 1.44 -6.67
N ARG A 171 -8.40 0.59 -7.06
CA ARG A 171 -9.65 0.32 -6.32
C ARG A 171 -9.58 -1.02 -5.62
N ALA A 172 -10.48 -1.29 -4.68
CA ALA A 172 -10.52 -2.59 -4.00
C ALA A 172 -10.74 -3.74 -4.99
N GLN A 173 -11.46 -3.50 -6.10
CA GLN A 173 -11.70 -4.50 -7.13
C GLN A 173 -10.41 -4.95 -7.85
N ASP A 174 -9.39 -4.09 -7.95
CA ASP A 174 -8.08 -4.47 -8.51
C ASP A 174 -7.36 -5.53 -7.64
N TYR A 175 -7.80 -5.70 -6.38
CA TYR A 175 -7.25 -6.66 -5.42
C TYR A 175 -8.21 -7.83 -5.13
N ALA A 176 -9.27 -8.02 -5.93
CA ALA A 176 -10.33 -9.00 -5.66
C ALA A 176 -9.79 -10.43 -5.42
N ASP A 177 -8.83 -10.88 -6.23
CA ASP A 177 -8.25 -12.21 -6.09
C ASP A 177 -7.45 -12.34 -4.78
N PHE A 178 -6.67 -11.33 -4.41
CA PHE A 178 -5.93 -11.31 -3.16
C PHE A 178 -6.85 -11.23 -1.94
N LEU A 179 -7.92 -10.44 -2.03
CA LEU A 179 -8.95 -10.34 -1.00
C LEU A 179 -9.62 -11.69 -0.76
N LEU A 180 -9.97 -12.40 -1.83
CA LEU A 180 -10.54 -13.74 -1.75
C LEU A 180 -9.55 -14.73 -1.12
N MET A 181 -8.27 -14.66 -1.48
CA MET A 181 -7.23 -15.48 -0.88
C MET A 181 -7.09 -15.23 0.62
N VAL A 182 -7.03 -13.98 1.06
CA VAL A 182 -6.92 -13.62 2.48
C VAL A 182 -8.14 -14.12 3.25
N ARG A 183 -9.36 -13.89 2.74
CA ARG A 183 -10.60 -14.36 3.37
C ARG A 183 -10.60 -15.87 3.61
N ASN A 184 -10.02 -16.64 2.68
CA ASN A 184 -10.00 -18.11 2.75
C ASN A 184 -8.64 -18.68 3.21
N GLU A 185 -7.77 -17.90 3.86
CA GLU A 185 -6.42 -18.35 4.27
C GLU A 185 -6.46 -19.65 5.08
N SER A 186 -7.48 -19.83 5.92
CA SER A 186 -7.62 -21.00 6.80
C SER A 186 -7.78 -22.33 6.03
N ASP A 187 -8.27 -22.29 4.79
CA ASP A 187 -8.31 -23.44 3.88
C ASP A 187 -6.93 -23.89 3.41
N PHE A 188 -5.96 -22.99 3.47
CA PHE A 188 -4.56 -23.21 3.11
C PHE A 188 -3.69 -23.58 4.31
N SER A 189 -4.30 -23.98 5.44
CA SER A 189 -3.58 -24.49 6.61
C SER A 189 -2.65 -25.66 6.23
N PRO A 190 -1.38 -25.65 6.69
CA PRO A 190 -0.44 -26.76 6.46
C PRO A 190 -0.99 -28.11 6.93
N PHE A 191 -1.74 -28.12 8.03
CA PHE A 191 -2.34 -29.34 8.58
C PHE A 191 -3.43 -29.90 7.66
N LYS A 192 -4.31 -29.05 7.12
CA LYS A 192 -5.32 -29.44 6.12
C LYS A 192 -4.67 -29.95 4.84
N PHE A 193 -3.57 -29.32 4.41
CA PHE A 193 -2.81 -29.77 3.24
C PHE A 193 -2.19 -31.16 3.45
N LEU A 194 -1.52 -31.38 4.59
CA LEU A 194 -0.92 -32.68 4.92
C LEU A 194 -1.97 -33.78 5.09
N ALA A 195 -3.12 -33.47 5.70
CA ALA A 195 -4.23 -34.40 5.82
C ALA A 195 -4.76 -34.86 4.45
N LYS A 196 -4.83 -33.96 3.45
CA LYS A 196 -5.16 -34.31 2.05
C LYS A 196 -4.14 -35.25 1.40
N GLN A 197 -2.89 -35.22 1.86
CA GLN A 197 -1.82 -36.13 1.42
C GLN A 197 -1.80 -37.45 2.24
N GLY A 198 -2.79 -37.68 3.11
CA GLY A 198 -2.87 -38.84 3.98
C GLY A 198 -1.96 -38.79 5.21
N ILE A 199 -1.38 -37.62 5.50
CA ILE A 199 -0.52 -37.39 6.68
C ILE A 199 -1.35 -36.63 7.71
N ASP A 200 -1.89 -37.35 8.69
CA ASP A 200 -2.64 -36.74 9.79
C ASP A 200 -1.69 -36.33 10.92
N LEU A 201 -1.51 -35.01 11.09
CA LEU A 201 -0.69 -34.44 12.16
C LEU A 201 -1.62 -33.82 13.20
N GLN A 202 -1.50 -34.26 14.45
CA GLN A 202 -2.21 -33.68 15.58
C GLN A 202 -1.71 -32.25 15.85
N PRO A 203 -2.56 -31.22 15.77
CA PRO A 203 -2.19 -29.87 16.19
C PRO A 203 -2.12 -29.78 17.72
N TYR A 204 -1.24 -28.90 18.21
CA TYR A 204 -1.02 -28.63 19.63
C TYR A 204 -1.13 -27.13 19.91
N ARG A 205 -1.67 -26.77 21.07
CA ARG A 205 -1.70 -25.40 21.59
C ARG A 205 -0.94 -25.30 22.90
N GLN A 206 -0.50 -24.10 23.24
CA GLN A 206 0.08 -23.81 24.55
C GLN A 206 -1.05 -23.52 25.55
N ASN A 207 -1.03 -24.17 26.72
CA ASN A 207 -1.98 -23.91 27.80
C ASN A 207 -1.52 -22.75 28.71
N GLU A 208 -2.34 -22.37 29.70
CA GLU A 208 -2.03 -21.28 30.65
C GLU A 208 -0.73 -21.49 31.46
N SER A 209 -0.31 -22.75 31.63
CA SER A 209 0.94 -23.10 32.33
C SER A 209 2.17 -23.07 31.42
N GLY A 210 1.98 -22.85 30.11
CA GLY A 210 3.04 -22.84 29.12
C GLY A 210 3.34 -24.20 28.49
N ASP A 211 2.64 -25.27 28.87
CA ASP A 211 2.81 -26.61 28.33
C ASP A 211 2.04 -26.78 27.02
N MET A 212 2.55 -27.64 26.12
CA MET A 212 1.88 -27.95 24.85
C MET A 212 0.89 -29.10 25.05
N GLU A 213 -0.39 -28.86 24.74
CA GLU A 213 -1.45 -29.87 24.78
C GLU A 213 -2.05 -30.11 23.38
N PRO A 214 -2.48 -31.35 23.06
CA PRO A 214 -3.18 -31.63 21.81
C PRO A 214 -4.47 -30.84 21.73
N MET A 215 -4.71 -30.19 20.59
CA MET A 215 -5.98 -29.53 20.33
C MET A 215 -7.09 -30.55 20.07
N THR A 216 -8.26 -30.34 20.66
CA THR A 216 -9.46 -31.10 20.32
C THR A 216 -10.02 -30.66 18.97
N LEU A 217 -10.98 -31.41 18.43
CA LEU A 217 -11.74 -30.98 17.24
C LEU A 217 -12.41 -29.62 17.48
N ALA A 218 -12.98 -29.42 18.67
CA ALA A 218 -13.62 -28.16 19.03
C ALA A 218 -12.62 -27.00 19.03
N ASP A 219 -11.44 -27.18 19.62
CA ASP A 219 -10.39 -26.16 19.63
C ASP A 219 -9.89 -25.82 18.21
N THR A 220 -9.83 -26.83 17.33
CA THR A 220 -9.41 -26.65 15.94
C THR A 220 -10.45 -25.84 15.15
N VAL A 221 -11.73 -26.16 15.32
CA VAL A 221 -12.84 -25.41 14.72
C VAL A 221 -12.87 -23.98 15.24
N GLU A 222 -12.69 -23.78 16.55
CA GLU A 222 -12.65 -22.43 17.15
C GLU A 222 -11.47 -21.61 16.61
N ALA A 223 -10.27 -22.18 16.53
CA ALA A 223 -9.11 -21.51 15.98
C ALA A 223 -9.29 -21.14 14.49
N GLU A 224 -9.94 -22.02 13.72
CA GLU A 224 -10.31 -21.77 12.33
C GLU A 224 -11.31 -20.63 12.20
N MET A 225 -12.43 -20.68 12.94
CA MET A 225 -13.43 -19.61 12.95
C MET A 225 -12.83 -18.25 13.36
N ASN A 226 -11.95 -18.23 14.37
CA ASN A 226 -11.26 -17.01 14.77
C ASN A 226 -10.32 -16.49 13.68
N THR A 227 -9.66 -17.38 12.95
CA THR A 227 -8.83 -17.01 11.78
C THR A 227 -9.68 -16.42 10.67
N ASP A 228 -10.83 -17.03 10.37
CA ASP A 228 -11.75 -16.57 9.32
C ASP A 228 -12.31 -15.19 9.65
N ILE A 229 -12.79 -14.98 10.87
CA ILE A 229 -13.30 -13.68 11.34
C ILE A 229 -12.21 -12.61 11.26
N ARG A 230 -10.99 -12.92 11.71
CA ARG A 230 -9.85 -12.00 11.63
C ARG A 230 -9.55 -11.63 10.18
N ASN A 231 -9.55 -12.62 9.29
CA ASN A 231 -9.16 -12.42 7.91
C ASN A 231 -10.24 -11.70 7.09
N GLU A 232 -11.51 -11.92 7.41
CA GLU A 232 -12.62 -11.11 6.91
C GLU A 232 -12.45 -9.64 7.31
N SER A 233 -12.16 -9.38 8.59
CA SER A 233 -11.86 -8.02 9.05
C SER A 233 -10.65 -7.40 8.35
N ILE A 234 -9.54 -8.14 8.17
CA ILE A 234 -8.38 -7.65 7.43
C ILE A 234 -8.77 -7.29 5.99
N ALA A 235 -9.55 -8.13 5.30
CA ALA A 235 -9.96 -7.90 3.92
C ALA A 235 -10.92 -6.70 3.79
N ASP A 236 -11.87 -6.55 4.71
CA ASP A 236 -12.82 -5.43 4.73
C ASP A 236 -12.10 -4.10 4.99
N LEU A 237 -11.24 -4.06 6.02
CA LEU A 237 -10.47 -2.86 6.35
C LEU A 237 -9.46 -2.49 5.26
N PHE A 238 -8.84 -3.49 4.63
CA PHE A 238 -8.00 -3.26 3.45
C PHE A 238 -8.81 -2.61 2.33
N SER A 239 -9.98 -3.16 2.02
CA SER A 239 -10.85 -2.63 0.97
C SER A 239 -11.30 -1.20 1.27
N GLU A 240 -11.68 -0.93 2.52
CA GLU A 240 -12.03 0.40 2.98
C GLU A 240 -10.87 1.38 2.79
N ALA A 241 -9.66 1.04 3.25
CA ALA A 241 -8.49 1.91 3.10
C ALA A 241 -8.20 2.25 1.63
N ILE A 242 -8.27 1.25 0.74
CA ILE A 242 -8.05 1.45 -0.70
C ILE A 242 -9.16 2.34 -1.32
N GLU A 243 -10.43 2.09 -1.01
CA GLU A 243 -11.55 2.88 -1.53
C GLU A 243 -11.54 4.32 -0.99
N THR A 244 -11.20 4.53 0.29
CA THR A 244 -11.00 5.89 0.83
C THR A 244 -9.83 6.58 0.14
N GLY A 245 -8.74 5.87 -0.16
CA GLY A 245 -7.65 6.41 -0.98
C GLY A 245 -8.11 6.82 -2.39
N PHE A 246 -9.02 6.05 -2.99
CA PHE A 246 -9.64 6.39 -4.27
C PHE A 246 -10.54 7.63 -4.16
N GLN A 247 -11.32 7.77 -3.09
CA GLN A 247 -12.11 8.98 -2.81
C GLN A 247 -11.25 10.23 -2.64
N VAL A 248 -10.08 10.12 -2.00
CA VAL A 248 -9.10 11.21 -1.92
C VAL A 248 -8.68 11.67 -3.32
N ARG A 249 -8.43 10.72 -4.23
CA ARG A 249 -8.09 11.03 -5.61
C ARG A 249 -9.25 11.69 -6.37
N GLU A 250 -10.47 11.16 -6.27
CA GLU A 250 -11.62 11.76 -6.96
C GLU A 250 -11.85 13.20 -6.51
N LEU A 251 -11.72 13.45 -5.20
CA LEU A 251 -11.80 14.80 -4.66
C LEU A 251 -10.66 15.67 -5.21
N PHE A 252 -9.42 15.19 -5.17
CA PHE A 252 -8.25 15.91 -5.67
C PHE A 252 -8.36 16.28 -7.16
N GLU A 253 -8.78 15.36 -8.01
CA GLU A 253 -8.94 15.58 -9.46
C GLU A 253 -10.07 16.57 -9.79
N SER A 254 -11.00 16.81 -8.86
CA SER A 254 -12.08 17.79 -9.02
C SER A 254 -11.63 19.24 -8.76
N LEU A 255 -10.46 19.44 -8.15
CA LEU A 255 -9.99 20.76 -7.73
C LEU A 255 -9.31 21.51 -8.88
N SER A 256 -9.63 22.79 -9.03
CA SER A 256 -8.91 23.70 -9.91
C SER A 256 -7.63 24.23 -9.24
N LEU A 257 -6.62 24.55 -10.04
CA LEU A 257 -5.33 25.04 -9.54
C LEU A 257 -5.37 26.50 -9.04
N ASP A 258 -6.33 27.30 -9.50
CA ASP A 258 -6.37 28.76 -9.38
C ASP A 258 -7.38 29.28 -8.33
N GLN A 259 -7.94 28.40 -7.50
CA GLN A 259 -8.96 28.73 -6.51
C GLN A 259 -8.59 28.22 -5.10
N ASP A 260 -9.25 28.80 -4.09
CA ASP A 260 -9.18 28.31 -2.72
C ASP A 260 -10.16 27.12 -2.54
N HIS A 261 -9.61 25.98 -2.15
CA HIS A 261 -10.33 24.71 -1.95
C HIS A 261 -10.22 24.23 -0.50
N LYS A 262 -10.31 25.17 0.44
CA LYS A 262 -10.12 24.90 1.86
C LYS A 262 -11.01 23.78 2.39
N GLU A 263 -12.28 23.75 2.00
CA GLU A 263 -13.24 22.74 2.48
C GLU A 263 -12.87 21.36 1.95
N GLU A 264 -12.51 21.27 0.68
CA GLU A 264 -12.10 20.04 0.01
C GLU A 264 -10.77 19.52 0.56
N TYR A 265 -9.77 20.39 0.79
CA TYR A 265 -8.53 19.99 1.46
C TYR A 265 -8.77 19.52 2.90
N SER A 266 -9.75 20.12 3.61
CA SER A 266 -10.11 19.67 4.95
C SER A 266 -10.77 18.29 4.89
N GLN A 267 -11.61 18.03 3.90
CA GLN A 267 -12.23 16.73 3.67
C GLN A 267 -11.19 15.68 3.26
N MET A 268 -10.24 16.02 2.40
CA MET A 268 -9.10 15.15 2.07
C MET A 268 -8.30 14.78 3.32
N LEU A 269 -8.04 15.74 4.22
CA LEU A 269 -7.33 15.46 5.47
C LEU A 269 -8.09 14.46 6.34
N GLN A 270 -9.41 14.60 6.44
CA GLN A 270 -10.26 13.65 7.17
C GLN A 270 -10.17 12.24 6.57
N PHE A 271 -10.26 12.11 5.25
CA PHE A 271 -10.13 10.82 4.57
C PHE A 271 -8.74 10.20 4.80
N VAL A 272 -7.67 10.98 4.68
CA VAL A 272 -6.30 10.51 4.91
C VAL A 272 -6.10 10.07 6.36
N GLN A 273 -6.67 10.79 7.33
CA GLN A 273 -6.65 10.40 8.73
C GLN A 273 -7.47 9.13 8.99
N GLN A 274 -8.62 8.96 8.32
CA GLN A 274 -9.41 7.73 8.38
C GLN A 274 -8.56 6.54 7.91
N ILE A 275 -7.91 6.63 6.73
CA ILE A 275 -7.01 5.59 6.20
C ILE A 275 -5.92 5.24 7.21
N LYS A 276 -5.28 6.23 7.83
CA LYS A 276 -4.18 6.03 8.79
C LYS A 276 -4.63 5.38 10.10
N THR A 277 -5.86 5.66 10.52
CA THR A 277 -6.43 5.20 11.80
C THR A 277 -7.24 3.92 11.68
N VAL A 278 -7.28 3.30 10.50
CA VAL A 278 -7.88 1.97 10.31
C VAL A 278 -7.21 0.97 11.25
N THR A 279 -7.95 0.58 12.29
CA THR A 279 -7.54 -0.40 13.30
C THR A 279 -8.52 -1.57 13.30
N PHE A 280 -8.01 -2.79 13.19
CA PHE A 280 -8.77 -3.98 13.59
C PHE A 280 -8.60 -4.18 15.10
N GLY A 281 -9.72 -4.32 15.82
CA GLY A 281 -9.73 -4.76 17.20
C GLY A 281 -9.80 -6.29 17.28
N PHE A 282 -9.17 -6.87 18.31
CA PHE A 282 -9.10 -8.29 18.71
C PHE A 282 -8.01 -9.12 17.96
N LEU A 283 -7.11 -9.89 18.59
CA LEU A 283 -6.91 -10.35 19.98
C LEU A 283 -5.40 -10.63 20.24
N HIS A 284 -5.00 -10.46 21.49
CA HIS A 284 -3.84 -11.13 22.11
C HIS A 284 -4.09 -12.63 22.24
#